data_AF-A0A4U2Y7X1-F1
#
_entry.id   AF-A0A4U2Y7X1-F1
#
_cell.length_a   1.000
_cell.length_b   1.000
_cell.length_c   1.000
_cell.angle_alpha   90.00
_cell.angle_beta   90.00
_cell.angle_gamma   90.00
#
_symmetry.space_group_name_H-M   'P 1'
#
loop_
_entity.id
_entity.type
_entity.pdbx_description
1 polymer ?
#
loop_
_entity_poly.entity_id
_entity_poly.type
_entity_poly.pdbx_seq_one_letter_code
_entity_poly.pdbx_strand_id
1 'polypeptide(L)'
;MANETLEQKVERLEFYVHLLREFAVDPETFVLWDWIMAEGLTEKTAQQILNALRNHHHSLIKAKESAQNEPILDELLVDLRLLFPTDGRVASDEKLMQIVKRASKMPIFPYLKKYF
;
A
#
# COMPACT_ATOMS: atom_id res chain seq x y z
N MET A 1 15.91 -9.01 11.02
CA MET A 1 16.06 -7.55 10.81
C MET A 1 17.38 -7.35 10.09
N ALA A 2 17.33 -6.85 8.85
CA ALA A 2 18.51 -6.65 8.01
C ALA A 2 19.52 -5.69 8.65
N ASN A 3 20.80 -5.80 8.26
CA ASN A 3 21.87 -4.85 8.56
C ASN A 3 21.59 -3.51 7.86
N GLU A 4 20.64 -2.75 8.38
CA GLU A 4 20.35 -1.39 7.96
C GLU A 4 21.40 -0.43 8.53
N THR A 5 21.96 0.44 7.69
CA THR A 5 22.93 1.46 8.14
C THR A 5 22.24 2.54 8.99
N LEU A 6 23.02 3.36 9.69
CA LEU A 6 22.45 4.47 10.47
C LEU A 6 21.76 5.48 9.56
N GLU A 7 22.34 5.75 8.39
CA GLU A 7 21.78 6.66 7.39
C GLU A 7 20.41 6.16 6.91
N GLN A 8 20.31 4.87 6.55
CA GLN A 8 19.04 4.27 6.12
C GLN A 8 17.98 4.30 7.23
N LYS A 9 18.39 4.11 8.49
CA LYS A 9 17.48 4.27 9.64
C LYS A 9 16.97 5.69 9.77
N VAL A 10 17.84 6.69 9.62
CA VAL A 10 17.48 8.10 9.70
C VAL A 10 16.52 8.46 8.57
N GLU A 11 16.82 8.08 7.33
CA GLU A 11 15.94 8.29 6.17
C GLU A 11 14.54 7.69 6.41
N ARG A 12 14.47 6.46 6.94
CA ARG A 12 13.18 5.82 7.26
C ARG A 12 12.43 6.58 8.36
N LEU A 13 13.11 7.09 9.38
CA LEU A 13 12.48 7.88 10.44
C LEU A 13 11.97 9.23 9.92
N GLU A 14 12.73 9.90 9.05
CA GLU A 14 12.29 11.14 8.39
C GLU A 14 11.05 10.91 7.54
N PHE A 15 11.01 9.80 6.79
CA PHE A 15 9.83 9.34 6.08
C PHE A 15 8.64 9.11 7.02
N TYR A 16 8.82 8.44 8.16
CA TYR A 16 7.75 8.22 9.13
C TYR A 16 7.23 9.53 9.74
N VAL A 17 8.13 10.47 10.03
CA VAL A 17 7.74 11.82 10.48
C VAL A 17 6.87 12.52 9.43
N HIS A 18 7.15 12.33 8.15
CA HIS A 18 6.30 12.85 7.08
C HIS A 18 4.91 12.21 7.09
N LEU A 19 4.82 10.88 7.17
CA LEU A 19 3.56 10.15 7.23
C LEU A 19 2.70 10.52 8.44
N LEU A 20 3.33 10.73 9.60
CA LEU A 20 2.65 11.12 10.83
C LEU A 20 1.95 12.46 10.73
N ARG A 21 2.42 13.38 9.88
CA ARG A 21 1.75 14.69 9.67
C ARG A 21 0.37 14.51 9.05
N GLU A 22 0.24 13.65 8.05
CA GLU A 22 -1.05 13.36 7.43
C GLU A 22 -1.92 12.52 8.36
N PHE A 23 -1.35 11.49 8.99
CA PHE A 23 -2.06 10.63 9.93
C PHE A 23 -2.62 11.39 11.14
N ALA A 24 -1.89 12.36 11.69
CA ALA A 24 -2.36 13.17 12.83
C ALA A 24 -3.56 14.07 12.48
N VAL A 25 -3.74 14.42 11.21
CA VAL A 25 -4.88 15.22 10.75
C VAL A 25 -6.13 14.37 10.61
N ASP A 26 -6.00 13.17 10.03
CA ASP A 26 -7.12 12.24 9.85
C ASP A 26 -6.68 10.76 9.96
N PRO A 27 -6.63 10.21 11.18
CA PRO A 27 -6.17 8.85 11.41
C PRO A 27 -6.99 7.79 10.67
N GLU A 28 -8.30 8.00 10.51
CA GLU A 28 -9.20 7.03 9.89
C GLU A 28 -8.99 6.92 8.37
N THR A 29 -8.68 8.05 7.74
CA THR A 29 -8.38 8.11 6.31
C THR A 29 -6.99 7.56 6.01
N PHE A 30 -6.03 7.76 6.92
CA PHE A 30 -4.62 7.47 6.70
C PHE A 30 -4.12 6.20 7.40
N VAL A 31 -4.99 5.24 7.71
CA VAL A 31 -4.65 3.96 8.37
C VAL A 31 -3.58 3.14 7.60
N LEU A 32 -3.42 3.36 6.29
CA LEU A 32 -2.33 2.72 5.54
C LEU A 32 -0.94 3.20 6.01
N TRP A 33 -0.81 4.46 6.45
CA TRP A 33 0.42 5.01 7.01
C TRP A 33 0.82 4.35 8.32
N ASP A 34 -0.15 4.15 9.22
CA ASP A 34 0.06 3.42 10.46
C ASP A 34 0.62 2.00 10.18
N TRP A 35 0.02 1.30 9.22
CA TRP A 35 0.49 -0.02 8.83
C TRP A 35 1.89 -0.01 8.20
N ILE A 36 2.20 0.97 7.33
CA ILE A 36 3.54 1.14 6.73
C ILE A 36 4.61 1.33 7.80
N MET A 37 4.31 2.13 8.83
CA MET A 37 5.22 2.35 9.97
C MET A 37 5.34 1.09 10.83
N ALA A 38 4.23 0.42 11.12
CA ALA A 38 4.21 -0.79 11.96
C ALA A 38 4.99 -1.96 11.35
N GLU A 39 4.98 -2.12 10.03
CA GLU A 39 5.74 -3.15 9.32
C GLU A 39 7.18 -2.72 9.00
N GLY A 40 7.63 -1.55 9.46
CA GLY A 40 9.01 -1.11 9.28
C GLY A 40 9.39 -0.84 7.82
N LEU A 41 8.41 -0.52 6.97
CA LEU A 41 8.63 -0.37 5.53
C LEU A 41 9.43 0.90 5.22
N THR A 42 10.30 0.80 4.22
CA THR A 42 11.05 1.93 3.68
C THR A 42 10.15 2.79 2.79
N GLU A 43 10.54 4.06 2.57
CA GLU A 43 9.87 4.95 1.61
C GLU A 43 9.76 4.29 0.22
N LYS A 44 10.84 3.65 -0.24
CA LYS A 44 10.86 2.93 -1.52
C LYS A 44 9.79 1.85 -1.59
N THR A 45 9.69 1.01 -0.57
CA THR A 45 8.68 -0.07 -0.53
C THR A 45 7.26 0.50 -0.44
N ALA A 46 7.05 1.53 0.38
CA ALA A 46 5.77 2.21 0.48
C ALA A 46 5.34 2.81 -0.88
N GLN A 47 6.27 3.45 -1.60
CA GLN A 47 6.00 4.00 -2.92
C GLN A 47 5.67 2.91 -3.95
N GLN A 48 6.32 1.75 -3.89
CA GLN A 48 6.00 0.61 -4.76
C GLN A 48 4.57 0.10 -4.50
N ILE A 49 4.17 -0.02 -3.23
CA ILE A 49 2.80 -0.40 -2.85
C ILE A 49 1.79 0.62 -3.39
N LEU A 50 2.04 1.91 -3.19
CA LEU A 50 1.16 2.97 -3.69
C LEU A 50 1.05 2.97 -5.21
N ASN A 51 2.15 2.67 -5.92
CA ASN A 51 2.13 2.58 -7.37
C ASN A 51 1.30 1.38 -7.85
N ALA A 52 1.42 0.21 -7.21
CA ALA A 52 0.58 -0.95 -7.52
C ALA A 52 -0.92 -0.62 -7.31
N LEU A 53 -1.25 0.00 -6.17
CA LEU A 53 -2.62 0.43 -5.86
C LEU A 53 -3.14 1.47 -6.87
N ARG A 54 -2.33 2.46 -7.25
CA ARG A 54 -2.67 3.48 -8.26
C ARG A 54 -2.91 2.87 -9.63
N ASN A 55 -2.04 1.97 -10.06
CA ASN A 55 -2.17 1.30 -11.36
C ASN A 55 -3.48 0.51 -11.42
N HIS A 56 -3.77 -0.29 -10.39
CA HIS A 56 -5.03 -1.03 -10.32
C HIS A 56 -6.26 -0.12 -10.27
N HIS A 57 -6.20 0.93 -9.45
CA HIS A 57 -7.26 1.93 -9.37
C HIS A 57 -7.52 2.63 -10.71
N HIS A 58 -6.47 2.96 -11.45
CA HIS A 58 -6.58 3.56 -12.76
C HIS A 58 -7.19 2.60 -13.79
N SER A 59 -6.83 1.31 -13.74
CA SER A 59 -7.46 0.27 -14.55
C SER A 59 -8.95 0.11 -14.22
N LEU A 60 -9.34 0.23 -12.95
CA LEU A 60 -10.75 0.23 -12.53
C LEU A 60 -11.54 1.42 -13.10
N ILE A 61 -10.95 2.62 -13.11
CA ILE A 61 -11.56 3.80 -13.72
C ILE A 61 -11.78 3.58 -15.21
N LYS A 62 -10.74 3.13 -15.92
CA LYS A 62 -10.81 2.86 -17.37
C LYS A 62 -11.85 1.81 -17.74
N ALA A 63 -11.97 0.74 -16.96
CA ALA A 63 -12.97 -0.30 -17.18
C ALA A 63 -14.39 0.26 -17.06
N LYS A 64 -14.65 1.13 -16.09
CA LYS A 64 -15.94 1.82 -15.94
C LYS A 64 -16.25 2.79 -17.08
N GLU A 65 -15.25 3.52 -17.57
CA GLU A 65 -15.42 4.49 -18.66
C GLU A 65 -15.56 3.84 -20.04
N SER A 66 -14.91 2.68 -20.26
CA SER A 66 -14.77 2.08 -21.60
C SER A 66 -15.53 0.76 -21.79
N ALA A 67 -16.36 0.33 -20.83
CA ALA A 67 -17.05 -0.98 -20.82
C ALA A 67 -16.09 -2.19 -21.07
N GLN A 68 -14.82 -2.04 -20.67
CA GLN A 68 -13.83 -3.11 -20.72
C GLN A 68 -14.01 -4.05 -19.52
N ASN A 69 -13.43 -5.25 -19.61
CA ASN A 69 -13.37 -6.16 -18.47
C ASN A 69 -12.64 -5.50 -17.31
N GLU A 70 -13.24 -5.56 -16.12
CA GLU A 70 -12.64 -5.01 -14.92
C GLU A 70 -11.37 -5.79 -14.55
N PRO A 71 -10.30 -5.11 -14.09
CA PRO A 71 -9.11 -5.78 -13.60
C PRO A 71 -9.44 -6.65 -12.39
N ILE A 72 -8.88 -7.86 -12.36
CA ILE A 72 -9.16 -8.86 -11.33
C ILE A 72 -8.32 -8.53 -10.10
N LEU A 73 -8.91 -8.63 -8.90
CA LEU A 73 -8.22 -8.36 -7.64
C LEU A 73 -6.94 -9.21 -7.47
N ASP A 74 -6.97 -10.45 -7.97
CA ASP A 74 -5.83 -11.37 -7.93
C ASP A 74 -4.58 -10.79 -8.60
N GLU A 75 -4.71 -9.99 -9.67
CA GLU A 75 -3.58 -9.35 -10.34
C GLU A 75 -2.89 -8.35 -9.39
N LEU A 76 -3.67 -7.53 -8.68
CA LEU A 76 -3.16 -6.62 -7.65
C LEU A 76 -2.50 -7.40 -6.50
N LEU A 77 -3.09 -8.52 -6.07
CA LEU A 77 -2.50 -9.34 -5.00
C LEU A 77 -1.17 -9.95 -5.43
N VAL A 78 -1.04 -10.37 -6.69
CA VAL A 78 0.23 -10.84 -7.27
C VAL A 78 1.26 -9.71 -7.26
N ASP A 79 0.92 -8.52 -7.74
CA ASP A 79 1.81 -7.36 -7.76
C ASP A 79 2.29 -6.99 -6.35
N LEU A 80 1.37 -6.95 -5.38
CA LEU A 80 1.72 -6.66 -3.99
C LEU A 80 2.59 -7.76 -3.38
N ARG A 81 2.33 -9.04 -3.70
CA ARG A 81 3.13 -10.17 -3.19
C ARG A 81 4.59 -10.09 -3.63
N LEU A 82 4.86 -9.61 -4.84
CA LEU A 82 6.21 -9.40 -5.35
C LEU A 82 7.00 -8.33 -4.59
N LEU A 83 6.34 -7.47 -3.81
CA LEU A 83 6.97 -6.41 -3.01
C LEU A 83 7.46 -6.87 -1.63
N PHE A 84 7.10 -8.09 -1.20
CA PHE A 84 7.54 -8.67 0.07
C PHE A 84 8.45 -9.91 -0.08
N PRO A 85 9.47 -9.93 -0.96
CA PRO A 85 10.13 -11.19 -1.35
C PRO A 85 11.12 -11.78 -0.33
N THR A 86 11.33 -11.20 0.85
CA THR A 86 12.49 -11.61 1.68
C THR A 86 12.22 -11.54 3.19
N ASP A 87 11.75 -12.66 3.74
CA ASP A 87 12.14 -13.20 5.07
C ASP A 87 11.51 -14.61 5.31
N GLY A 88 11.42 -15.43 4.25
CA GLY A 88 10.88 -16.81 4.33
C GLY A 88 9.38 -16.91 4.61
N ARG A 89 8.66 -15.79 4.69
CA ARG A 89 7.19 -15.74 4.81
C ARG A 89 6.63 -15.04 3.59
N VAL A 90 5.98 -15.81 2.73
CA VAL A 90 5.07 -15.26 1.71
C VAL A 90 4.03 -14.42 2.47
N ALA A 91 3.84 -13.16 2.09
CA ALA A 91 2.74 -12.36 2.64
C ALA A 91 1.44 -13.12 2.39
N SER A 92 0.74 -13.51 3.47
CA SER A 92 -0.52 -14.21 3.34
C SER A 92 -1.53 -13.33 2.61
N ASP A 93 -2.46 -13.94 1.89
CA ASP A 93 -3.51 -13.22 1.18
C ASP A 93 -4.31 -12.34 2.12
N GLU A 94 -4.46 -12.77 3.38
CA GLU A 94 -5.05 -11.97 4.44
C GLU A 94 -4.27 -10.67 4.70
N LYS A 95 -2.93 -10.72 4.81
CA LYS A 95 -2.11 -9.51 4.97
C LYS A 95 -2.24 -8.59 3.77
N LEU A 96 -2.19 -9.14 2.55
CA LEU A 96 -2.33 -8.35 1.32
C LEU A 96 -3.72 -7.72 1.21
N MET A 97 -4.78 -8.44 1.56
CA MET A 97 -6.14 -7.90 1.63
C MET A 97 -6.28 -6.79 2.66
N GLN A 98 -5.58 -6.88 3.78
CA GLN A 98 -5.56 -5.80 4.77
C GLN A 98 -4.89 -4.53 4.23
N ILE A 99 -3.88 -4.65 3.34
CA ILE A 99 -3.31 -3.49 2.63
C ILE A 99 -4.39 -2.85 1.75
N VAL A 100 -5.08 -3.66 0.93
CA VAL A 100 -6.15 -3.17 0.03
C VAL A 100 -7.29 -2.51 0.82
N LYS A 101 -7.68 -3.09 1.96
CA LYS A 101 -8.71 -2.56 2.86
C LYS A 101 -8.33 -1.23 3.50
N ARG A 102 -7.07 -1.06 3.88
CA ARG A 102 -6.57 0.21 4.41
C ARG A 102 -6.49 1.25 3.30
N ALA A 103 -5.98 0.87 2.13
CA ALA A 103 -5.93 1.74 0.96
C ALA A 103 -7.31 2.22 0.52
N SER A 104 -8.35 1.38 0.59
CA SER A 104 -9.71 1.78 0.21
C SER A 104 -10.32 2.86 1.10
N LYS A 105 -9.74 3.15 2.27
CA LYS A 105 -10.16 4.27 3.11
C LYS A 105 -9.58 5.61 2.64
N MET A 106 -8.49 5.59 1.90
CA MET A 106 -7.83 6.80 1.44
C MET A 106 -8.65 7.50 0.34
N PRO A 107 -8.65 8.84 0.26
CA PRO A 107 -9.50 9.59 -0.67
C PRO A 107 -9.00 9.45 -2.12
N ILE A 108 -7.73 9.06 -2.30
CA ILE A 108 -7.11 8.84 -3.60
C ILE A 108 -7.51 7.50 -4.24
N PHE A 109 -8.18 6.60 -3.51
CA PHE A 109 -8.57 5.27 -3.98
C PHE A 109 -10.06 4.95 -3.80
N PRO A 110 -10.99 5.83 -4.21
CA PRO A 110 -12.43 5.64 -3.98
C PRO A 110 -12.98 4.33 -4.56
N TYR A 111 -12.44 3.86 -5.70
CA TYR A 111 -12.92 2.66 -6.36
C TYR A 111 -12.44 1.35 -5.72
N LEU A 112 -11.45 1.38 -4.83
CA LEU A 112 -11.01 0.18 -4.11
C LEU A 112 -12.04 -0.26 -3.04
N LYS A 113 -12.95 0.63 -2.63
CA LYS A 113 -14.04 0.27 -1.70
C LYS A 113 -14.96 -0.82 -2.24
N LYS A 114 -15.00 -1.06 -3.55
CA LYS A 114 -15.87 -2.10 -4.13
C LYS A 114 -15.58 -3.53 -3.63
N TYR A 115 -14.41 -3.75 -3.04
CA TYR A 115 -13.99 -5.04 -2.52
C TYR A 115 -14.44 -5.30 -1.06
N PHE A 116 -15.14 -4.34 -0.41
CA PHE A 116 -15.56 -4.39 1.00
C PHE A 116 -16.94 -3.78 1.21
#